data_AF-A0A0G2QK01-F1
#
_entry.id   AF-A0A0G2QK01-F1
#
_cell.length_a   1.000
_cell.length_b   1.000
_cell.length_c   1.000
_cell.angle_alpha   90.00
_cell.angle_beta   90.00
_cell.angle_gamma   90.00
#
_symmetry.space_group_name_H-M   'P 1'
#
loop_
_entity.id
_entity.type
_entity.pdbx_description
1 polymer ?
#
loop_
_entity_poly.entity_id
_entity_poly.type
_entity_poly.pdbx_seq_one_letter_code
_entity_poly.pdbx_strand_id
1 'polypeptide(L)'
;LGCFKVLAELPSDSFGPYIISMATAPSDVLAVELLQRECKVRNPLPVVPLFERLADLQNAPASVERLFSIDWYLKRIAGKQQIMVGYSDSGKDAGRLSAAWQLYQAQEEVAKVAKKYNVQLTFFHGRGGTVGRGGGPTHLAILSQPPDTINGSLRVTIQGEVIEHSFGEEHLCFRTLQRFTAATLEHGMHPPISPKPEWRKLMDDMAVVATEAYRSVVVKEPRFVEYFRSATPETEYGRMNIGSRPAKRRPGGGITTLRAIPWIFSWTQTRFHLPV
;
A
#
# COMPACT_ATOMS: atom_id res chain seq x y z
N LEU A 1 -18.65 -14.17 -5.85
CA LEU A 1 -19.23 -15.46 -5.42
C LEU A 1 -18.34 -16.65 -5.79
N GLY A 2 -18.03 -16.90 -7.08
CA GLY A 2 -17.19 -18.04 -7.49
C GLY A 2 -15.83 -18.14 -6.76
N CYS A 3 -15.14 -17.01 -6.54
CA CYS A 3 -13.91 -16.97 -5.75
C CYS A 3 -14.11 -17.51 -4.31
N PHE A 4 -15.14 -17.04 -3.58
CA PHE A 4 -15.41 -17.52 -2.22
C PHE A 4 -15.78 -19.00 -2.16
N LYS A 5 -16.42 -19.54 -3.21
CA LYS A 5 -16.69 -20.98 -3.30
C LYS A 5 -15.39 -21.78 -3.31
N VAL A 6 -14.40 -21.35 -4.10
CA VAL A 6 -13.06 -21.97 -4.13
C VAL A 6 -12.37 -21.85 -2.77
N LEU A 7 -12.48 -20.69 -2.10
CA LEU A 7 -11.93 -20.51 -0.74
C LEU A 7 -12.58 -21.45 0.28
N ALA A 8 -13.85 -21.81 0.10
CA ALA A 8 -14.56 -22.73 0.98
C ALA A 8 -14.22 -24.22 0.75
N GLU A 9 -13.72 -24.57 -0.45
CA GLU A 9 -13.44 -25.95 -0.87
C GLU A 9 -11.98 -26.38 -0.65
N LEU A 10 -11.05 -25.41 -0.59
CA LEU A 10 -9.62 -25.68 -0.45
C LEU A 10 -9.13 -25.63 1.01
N PRO A 11 -7.99 -26.28 1.30
CA PRO A 11 -7.35 -26.20 2.62
C PRO A 11 -7.02 -24.76 3.03
N SER A 12 -7.30 -24.40 4.29
CA SER A 12 -7.17 -23.01 4.76
C SER A 12 -5.73 -22.49 4.80
N ASP A 13 -4.75 -23.38 4.93
CA ASP A 13 -3.31 -23.07 4.90
C ASP A 13 -2.79 -22.72 3.50
N SER A 14 -3.61 -22.92 2.46
CA SER A 14 -3.30 -22.50 1.09
C SER A 14 -3.38 -20.98 0.91
N PHE A 15 -3.97 -20.26 1.86
CA PHE A 15 -4.33 -18.86 1.69
C PHE A 15 -3.72 -17.93 2.75
N GLY A 16 -3.36 -16.73 2.30
CA GLY A 16 -3.07 -15.60 3.16
C GLY A 16 -4.34 -14.77 3.45
N PRO A 17 -4.23 -13.43 3.48
CA PRO A 17 -5.38 -12.56 3.71
C PRO A 17 -6.24 -12.35 2.46
N TYR A 18 -7.50 -11.95 2.68
CA TYR A 18 -8.33 -11.36 1.63
C TYR A 18 -8.15 -9.83 1.63
N ILE A 19 -7.54 -9.30 0.57
CA ILE A 19 -7.21 -7.86 0.47
C ILE A 19 -8.29 -7.12 -0.30
N ILE A 20 -8.76 -6.00 0.27
CA ILE A 20 -9.76 -5.13 -0.34
C ILE A 20 -9.05 -3.90 -0.92
N SER A 21 -8.80 -3.90 -2.23
CA SER A 21 -8.36 -2.69 -2.95
C SER A 21 -9.44 -1.60 -2.91
N MET A 22 -9.01 -0.34 -2.93
CA MET A 22 -9.87 0.84 -2.81
C MET A 22 -10.77 0.81 -1.57
N ALA A 23 -10.26 0.34 -0.43
CA ALA A 23 -11.01 0.39 0.82
C ALA A 23 -11.18 1.85 1.26
N THR A 24 -12.39 2.21 1.66
CA THR A 24 -12.78 3.58 2.01
C THR A 24 -13.46 3.69 3.37
N ALA A 25 -14.12 2.62 3.81
CA ALA A 25 -14.93 2.64 5.02
C ALA A 25 -14.97 1.28 5.73
N PRO A 26 -15.37 1.24 7.02
CA PRO A 26 -15.59 -0.01 7.77
C PRO A 26 -16.51 -1.01 7.07
N SER A 27 -17.52 -0.52 6.35
CA SER A 27 -18.47 -1.34 5.60
C SER A 27 -17.80 -2.21 4.55
N ASP A 28 -16.70 -1.76 3.95
CA ASP A 28 -15.99 -2.52 2.92
C ASP A 28 -15.41 -3.82 3.52
N VAL A 29 -14.84 -3.72 4.73
CA VAL A 29 -14.31 -4.86 5.49
C VAL A 29 -15.45 -5.79 5.90
N LEU A 30 -16.51 -5.25 6.51
CA LEU A 30 -17.64 -6.04 7.01
C LEU A 30 -18.42 -6.74 5.89
N ALA A 31 -18.50 -6.13 4.69
CA ALA A 31 -19.13 -6.75 3.54
C ALA A 31 -18.40 -8.02 3.10
N VAL A 32 -17.06 -8.02 3.12
CA VAL A 32 -16.27 -9.23 2.80
C VAL A 32 -16.43 -10.27 3.90
N GLU A 33 -16.39 -9.90 5.17
CA GLU A 33 -16.66 -10.83 6.27
C GLU A 33 -18.02 -11.53 6.13
N LEU A 34 -19.06 -10.77 5.79
CA LEU A 34 -20.38 -11.31 5.51
C LEU A 34 -20.35 -12.28 4.32
N LEU A 35 -19.73 -11.89 3.20
CA LEU A 35 -19.65 -12.74 2.00
C LEU A 35 -18.88 -14.04 2.26
N GLN A 36 -17.80 -14.01 3.06
CA GLN A 36 -17.08 -15.22 3.46
C GLN A 36 -18.00 -16.18 4.22
N ARG A 37 -18.79 -15.66 5.17
CA ARG A 37 -19.76 -16.44 5.94
C ARG A 37 -20.86 -17.03 5.05
N GLU A 38 -21.52 -16.20 4.23
CA GLU A 38 -22.63 -16.63 3.37
C GLU A 38 -22.19 -17.60 2.27
N CYS A 39 -20.93 -17.50 1.83
CA CYS A 39 -20.32 -18.46 0.91
C CYS A 39 -19.74 -19.70 1.61
N LYS A 40 -20.00 -19.87 2.92
CA LYS A 40 -19.63 -21.05 3.73
C LYS A 40 -18.12 -21.29 3.85
N VAL A 41 -17.31 -20.24 3.83
CA VAL A 41 -15.88 -20.33 4.14
C VAL A 41 -15.73 -20.65 5.63
N ARG A 42 -15.48 -21.93 5.96
CA ARG A 42 -15.47 -22.43 7.36
C ARG A 42 -14.40 -21.78 8.23
N ASN A 43 -13.24 -21.51 7.63
CA ASN A 43 -12.12 -20.81 8.25
C ASN A 43 -11.92 -19.49 7.48
N PRO A 44 -12.65 -18.41 7.82
CA PRO A 44 -12.62 -17.20 7.01
C PRO A 44 -11.25 -16.52 7.08
N LEU A 45 -10.75 -16.09 5.92
CA LEU A 45 -9.44 -15.43 5.79
C LEU A 45 -9.46 -14.10 6.55
N PRO A 46 -8.31 -13.65 7.10
CA PRO A 46 -8.16 -12.30 7.62
C PRO A 46 -8.45 -11.27 6.53
N VAL A 47 -9.36 -10.33 6.80
CA VAL A 47 -9.71 -9.26 5.85
C VAL A 47 -8.78 -8.06 6.05
N VAL A 48 -8.17 -7.60 4.97
CA VAL A 48 -7.14 -6.56 4.98
C VAL A 48 -7.58 -5.39 4.09
N PRO A 49 -7.94 -4.23 4.66
CA PRO A 49 -8.20 -3.04 3.86
C PRO A 49 -6.89 -2.51 3.25
N LEU A 50 -6.93 -2.17 1.97
CA LEU A 50 -5.87 -1.45 1.28
C LEU A 50 -6.33 0.00 1.03
N PHE A 51 -5.72 0.94 1.75
CA PHE A 51 -5.95 2.37 1.59
C PHE A 51 -5.02 2.93 0.49
N GLU A 52 -5.61 3.47 -0.58
CA GLU A 52 -4.88 3.81 -1.82
C GLU A 52 -4.90 5.29 -2.19
N ARG A 53 -5.88 6.08 -1.73
CA ARG A 53 -5.96 7.53 -2.00
C ARG A 53 -5.59 8.32 -0.76
N LEU A 54 -5.23 9.60 -0.95
CA LEU A 54 -4.86 10.49 0.15
C LEU A 54 -5.99 10.61 1.17
N ALA A 55 -7.23 10.78 0.71
CA ALA A 55 -8.41 10.86 1.58
C ALA A 55 -8.68 9.55 2.34
N ASP A 56 -8.41 8.39 1.71
CA ASP A 56 -8.62 7.09 2.35
C ASP A 56 -7.57 6.88 3.45
N LEU A 57 -6.32 7.31 3.24
CA LEU A 57 -5.27 7.29 4.26
C LEU A 57 -5.58 8.23 5.44
N GLN A 58 -6.13 9.42 5.17
CA GLN A 58 -6.57 10.37 6.20
C GLN A 58 -7.69 9.79 7.06
N ASN A 59 -8.62 9.06 6.44
CA ASN A 59 -9.76 8.43 7.12
C ASN A 59 -9.44 7.06 7.72
N ALA A 60 -8.26 6.49 7.45
CA ALA A 60 -7.88 5.16 7.90
C ALA A 60 -7.92 5.00 9.44
N PRO A 61 -7.38 5.92 10.26
CA PRO A 61 -7.45 5.80 11.72
C PRO A 61 -8.88 5.73 12.25
N ALA A 62 -9.76 6.62 11.77
CA ALA A 62 -11.16 6.65 12.16
C ALA A 62 -11.93 5.38 11.72
N SER A 63 -11.63 4.87 10.52
CA SER A 63 -12.23 3.63 10.01
C SER A 63 -11.81 2.42 10.84
N VAL A 64 -10.53 2.32 11.19
CA VAL A 64 -9.97 1.25 12.01
C VAL A 64 -10.52 1.30 13.44
N GLU A 65 -10.58 2.50 14.03
CA GLU A 65 -11.15 2.69 15.37
C GLU A 65 -12.63 2.26 15.39
N ARG A 66 -13.40 2.65 14.36
CA ARG A 66 -14.79 2.22 14.24
C ARG A 66 -14.91 0.71 14.14
N LEU A 67 -14.06 0.03 13.37
CA LEU A 67 -14.04 -1.44 13.29
C LEU A 67 -13.74 -2.06 14.66
N PHE A 68 -12.73 -1.56 15.38
CA PHE A 68 -12.34 -2.09 16.69
C PHE A 68 -13.38 -1.81 17.78
N SER A 69 -14.22 -0.78 17.61
CA SER A 69 -15.36 -0.51 18.50
C SER A 69 -16.54 -1.48 18.34
N ILE A 70 -16.51 -2.37 17.34
CA ILE A 70 -17.57 -3.37 17.12
C ILE A 70 -17.17 -4.68 17.80
N ASP A 71 -17.88 -5.07 18.86
CA ASP A 71 -17.60 -6.28 19.64
C ASP A 71 -17.49 -7.54 18.79
N TRP A 72 -18.37 -7.70 17.79
CA TRP A 72 -18.33 -8.84 16.87
C TRP A 72 -17.00 -8.88 16.10
N TYR A 73 -16.55 -7.74 15.57
CA TYR A 73 -15.34 -7.66 14.77
C TYR A 73 -14.09 -7.87 15.63
N LEU A 74 -14.05 -7.26 16.82
CA LEU A 74 -12.93 -7.41 17.75
C LEU A 74 -12.73 -8.87 18.18
N LYS A 75 -13.83 -9.59 18.45
CA LYS A 75 -13.80 -11.05 18.70
C LYS A 75 -13.35 -11.82 17.46
N ARG A 76 -13.86 -11.47 16.28
CA ARG A 76 -13.55 -12.12 14.99
C ARG A 76 -12.06 -12.06 14.62
N ILE A 77 -11.40 -10.94 14.90
CA ILE A 77 -9.97 -10.76 14.59
C ILE A 77 -9.03 -11.29 15.67
N ALA A 78 -9.56 -11.69 16.83
CA ALA A 78 -8.82 -12.29 17.94
C ALA A 78 -7.52 -11.52 18.30
N GLY A 79 -7.61 -10.19 18.38
CA GLY A 79 -6.50 -9.31 18.75
C GLY A 79 -5.43 -9.11 17.66
N LYS A 80 -5.66 -9.50 16.40
CA LYS A 80 -4.71 -9.29 15.29
C LYS A 80 -5.37 -8.63 14.09
N GLN A 81 -4.86 -7.49 13.65
CA GLN A 81 -5.32 -6.82 12.43
C GLN A 81 -4.15 -6.56 11.49
N GLN A 82 -4.38 -6.74 10.20
CA GLN A 82 -3.44 -6.30 9.17
C GLN A 82 -4.06 -5.24 8.28
N ILE A 83 -3.26 -4.25 7.90
CA ILE A 83 -3.68 -3.17 7.00
C ILE A 83 -2.63 -3.04 5.90
N MET A 84 -3.08 -2.95 4.66
CA MET A 84 -2.18 -2.75 3.53
C MET A 84 -2.12 -1.27 3.17
N VAL A 85 -0.91 -0.79 2.86
CA VAL A 85 -0.68 0.60 2.45
C VAL A 85 -0.11 0.65 1.03
N GLY A 86 -0.74 1.46 0.17
CA GLY A 86 -0.40 1.58 -1.25
C GLY A 86 0.43 2.82 -1.56
N TYR A 87 1.73 2.67 -1.81
CA TYR A 87 2.62 3.79 -2.12
C TYR A 87 2.40 4.34 -3.54
N SER A 88 2.43 3.46 -4.55
CA SER A 88 2.31 3.87 -5.96
C SER A 88 0.95 4.47 -6.26
N ASP A 89 -0.12 3.88 -5.70
CA ASP A 89 -1.49 4.35 -5.90
C ASP A 89 -1.72 5.70 -5.20
N SER A 90 -1.23 5.89 -3.97
CA SER A 90 -1.30 7.18 -3.28
C SER A 90 -0.47 8.26 -3.99
N GLY A 91 0.73 7.90 -4.47
CA GLY A 91 1.58 8.79 -5.25
C GLY A 91 0.95 9.22 -6.57
N LYS A 92 0.18 8.33 -7.22
CA LYS A 92 -0.60 8.65 -8.43
C LYS A 92 -1.78 9.58 -8.13
N ASP A 93 -2.33 9.56 -6.92
CA ASP A 93 -3.46 10.42 -6.53
C ASP A 93 -3.02 11.86 -6.20
N ALA A 94 -1.92 12.01 -5.46
CA ALA A 94 -1.56 13.29 -4.85
C ALA A 94 -0.08 13.69 -4.99
N GLY A 95 0.71 12.96 -5.76
CA GLY A 95 2.16 13.14 -5.84
C GLY A 95 2.91 12.42 -4.72
N ARG A 96 4.18 12.07 -4.97
CA ARG A 96 4.94 11.16 -4.12
C ARG A 96 5.24 11.72 -2.72
N LEU A 97 5.57 13.01 -2.62
CA LEU A 97 5.89 13.66 -1.34
C LEU A 97 4.69 13.62 -0.39
N SER A 98 3.54 14.12 -0.84
CA SER A 98 2.31 14.19 -0.05
C SER A 98 1.81 12.78 0.32
N ALA A 99 1.92 11.82 -0.61
CA ALA A 99 1.60 10.43 -0.33
C ALA A 99 2.50 9.83 0.78
N ALA A 100 3.82 10.04 0.70
CA ALA A 100 4.75 9.52 1.70
C ALA A 100 4.52 10.13 3.09
N TRP A 101 4.25 11.44 3.15
CA TRP A 101 3.96 12.12 4.42
C TRP A 101 2.65 11.62 5.04
N GLN A 102 1.58 11.55 4.24
CA GLN A 102 0.30 11.05 4.72
C GLN A 102 0.37 9.58 5.15
N LEU A 103 1.18 8.75 4.47
CA LEU A 103 1.43 7.37 4.87
C LEU A 103 2.14 7.27 6.22
N TYR A 104 3.08 8.17 6.51
CA TYR A 104 3.75 8.23 7.81
C TYR A 104 2.74 8.57 8.92
N GLN A 105 1.97 9.65 8.73
CA GLN A 105 0.95 10.09 9.68
C GLN A 105 -0.14 9.03 9.91
N ALA A 106 -0.63 8.41 8.84
CA ALA A 106 -1.67 7.37 8.93
C ALA A 106 -1.17 6.15 9.73
N GLN A 107 0.07 5.72 9.52
CA GLN A 107 0.65 4.61 10.27
C GLN A 107 0.81 4.94 11.76
N GLU A 108 1.25 6.15 12.11
CA GLU A 108 1.34 6.59 13.51
C GLU A 108 -0.03 6.57 14.20
N GLU A 109 -1.05 7.16 13.58
CA GLU A 109 -2.38 7.26 14.20
C GLU A 109 -3.08 5.90 14.29
N VAL A 110 -2.97 5.07 13.26
CA VAL A 110 -3.51 3.70 13.28
C VAL A 110 -2.81 2.85 14.35
N ALA A 111 -1.49 3.00 14.55
CA ALA A 111 -0.76 2.28 15.59
C ALA A 111 -1.22 2.70 17.00
N LYS A 112 -1.49 4.00 17.23
CA LYS A 112 -2.07 4.50 18.49
C LYS A 112 -3.47 3.90 18.74
N VAL A 113 -4.31 3.84 17.71
CA VAL A 113 -5.63 3.20 17.79
C VAL A 113 -5.49 1.72 18.12
N ALA A 114 -4.62 0.98 17.43
CA ALA A 114 -4.40 -0.44 17.70
C ALA A 114 -3.94 -0.69 19.14
N LYS A 115 -3.04 0.15 19.67
CA LYS A 115 -2.58 0.10 21.07
C LYS A 115 -3.74 0.33 22.05
N LYS A 116 -4.61 1.32 21.79
CA LYS A 116 -5.80 1.59 22.62
C LYS A 116 -6.74 0.39 22.75
N TYR A 117 -6.87 -0.41 21.69
CA TYR A 117 -7.74 -1.59 21.65
C TYR A 117 -7.00 -2.92 21.91
N ASN A 118 -5.71 -2.87 22.28
CA ASN A 118 -4.86 -4.05 22.48
C ASN A 118 -4.86 -5.01 21.27
N VAL A 119 -4.79 -4.44 20.06
CA VAL A 119 -4.71 -5.19 18.81
C VAL A 119 -3.28 -5.18 18.30
N GLN A 120 -2.71 -6.36 18.03
CA GLN A 120 -1.45 -6.49 17.31
C GLN A 120 -1.67 -6.12 15.85
N LEU A 121 -1.05 -5.01 15.44
CA LEU A 121 -1.12 -4.50 14.08
C LEU A 121 0.04 -5.01 13.25
N THR A 122 -0.23 -5.41 12.01
CA THR A 122 0.78 -5.65 10.98
C THR A 122 0.51 -4.73 9.80
N PHE A 123 1.47 -3.90 9.41
CA PHE A 123 1.39 -3.21 8.12
C PHE A 123 1.89 -4.11 6.99
N PHE A 124 1.10 -4.19 5.93
CA PHE A 124 1.50 -4.81 4.67
C PHE A 124 1.88 -3.72 3.66
N HIS A 125 3.18 -3.59 3.41
CA HIS A 125 3.72 -2.58 2.51
C HIS A 125 3.56 -3.01 1.04
N GLY A 126 2.75 -2.25 0.29
CA GLY A 126 2.48 -2.45 -1.12
C GLY A 126 3.61 -2.01 -2.07
N ARG A 127 3.34 -2.07 -3.38
CA ARG A 127 4.28 -1.68 -4.44
C ARG A 127 4.59 -0.17 -4.38
N GLY A 128 5.85 0.18 -4.62
CA GLY A 128 6.34 1.55 -4.83
C GLY A 128 6.99 2.18 -3.61
N GLY A 129 6.88 1.55 -2.45
CA GLY A 129 7.54 2.01 -1.23
C GLY A 129 9.06 1.87 -1.30
N THR A 130 9.76 2.70 -0.53
CA THR A 130 11.21 2.60 -0.31
C THR A 130 11.61 1.21 0.18
N VAL A 131 10.75 0.57 0.98
CA VAL A 131 10.96 -0.78 1.53
C VAL A 131 11.02 -1.87 0.45
N GLY A 132 10.19 -1.78 -0.61
CA GLY A 132 9.99 -2.86 -1.59
C GLY A 132 10.66 -2.66 -2.95
N ARG A 133 11.43 -1.58 -3.16
CA ARG A 133 12.03 -1.25 -4.47
C ARG A 133 13.55 -1.28 -4.55
N GLY A 134 14.26 -1.39 -3.43
CA GLY A 134 15.72 -1.20 -3.46
C GLY A 134 16.15 0.19 -3.97
N GLY A 135 15.23 1.15 -4.11
CA GLY A 135 15.51 2.53 -4.53
C GLY A 135 16.27 3.36 -3.49
N GLY A 136 16.55 2.74 -2.35
CA GLY A 136 17.49 3.10 -1.30
C GLY A 136 17.76 1.82 -0.47
N PRO A 137 18.66 1.85 0.51
CA PRO A 137 18.92 0.67 1.34
C PRO A 137 17.65 0.23 2.08
N THR A 138 17.04 -0.90 1.67
CA THR A 138 15.81 -1.45 2.31
C THR A 138 15.95 -1.57 3.82
N HIS A 139 17.15 -1.84 4.32
CA HIS A 139 17.48 -1.84 5.74
C HIS A 139 17.09 -0.51 6.41
N LEU A 140 17.59 0.62 5.90
CA LEU A 140 17.29 1.95 6.45
C LEU A 140 15.82 2.35 6.24
N ALA A 141 15.20 1.90 5.15
CA ALA A 141 13.77 2.14 4.90
C ALA A 141 12.87 1.47 5.95
N ILE A 142 13.28 0.32 6.48
CA ILE A 142 12.59 -0.34 7.59
C ILE A 142 12.84 0.40 8.91
N LEU A 143 14.10 0.76 9.20
CA LEU A 143 14.47 1.51 10.41
C LEU A 143 13.82 2.90 10.50
N SER A 144 13.40 3.48 9.38
CA SER A 144 12.74 4.78 9.31
C SER A 144 11.21 4.72 9.37
N GLN A 145 10.60 3.52 9.49
CA GLN A 145 9.16 3.44 9.75
C GLN A 145 8.81 4.13 11.08
N PRO A 146 7.59 4.65 11.25
CA PRO A 146 7.23 5.30 12.52
C PRO A 146 7.44 4.36 13.72
N PRO A 147 7.73 4.91 14.92
CA PRO A 147 7.86 4.09 16.12
C PRO A 147 6.63 3.21 16.39
N ASP A 148 6.83 2.03 16.98
CA ASP A 148 5.79 1.07 17.36
C ASP A 148 4.90 0.54 16.20
N THR A 149 5.31 0.67 14.92
CA THR A 149 4.50 0.18 13.78
C THR A 149 4.87 -1.20 13.25
N ILE A 150 6.04 -1.76 13.64
CA ILE A 150 6.50 -3.07 13.15
C ILE A 150 6.34 -4.15 14.21
N ASN A 151 6.85 -3.94 15.42
CA ASN A 151 6.70 -4.82 16.59
C ASN A 151 6.91 -6.32 16.27
N GLY A 152 7.98 -6.64 15.53
CA GLY A 152 8.34 -8.00 15.16
C GLY A 152 7.50 -8.64 14.03
N SER A 153 6.55 -7.92 13.42
CA SER A 153 5.72 -8.42 12.33
C SER A 153 5.77 -7.49 11.11
N LEU A 154 6.51 -7.90 10.09
CA LEU A 154 6.67 -7.16 8.85
C LEU A 154 6.13 -7.95 7.66
N ARG A 155 5.35 -7.30 6.79
CA ARG A 155 4.99 -7.85 5.47
C ARG A 155 5.30 -6.84 4.38
N VAL A 156 6.04 -7.27 3.37
CA VAL A 156 6.49 -6.40 2.28
C VAL A 156 6.24 -7.07 0.93
N THR A 157 5.80 -6.28 -0.04
CA THR A 157 5.72 -6.73 -1.43
C THR A 157 7.12 -6.71 -2.07
N ILE A 158 7.63 -7.87 -2.47
CA ILE A 158 8.76 -7.95 -3.39
C ILE A 158 8.24 -7.77 -4.81
N GLN A 159 8.77 -6.79 -5.52
CA GLN A 159 8.33 -6.49 -6.88
C GLN A 159 9.00 -7.43 -7.86
N GLY A 160 8.26 -7.85 -8.90
CA GLY A 160 8.80 -8.72 -9.94
C GLY A 160 10.06 -8.14 -10.59
N GLU A 161 10.14 -6.82 -10.78
CA GLU A 161 11.33 -6.17 -11.34
C GLU A 161 12.58 -6.21 -10.43
N VAL A 162 12.45 -6.58 -9.14
CA VAL A 162 13.57 -6.67 -8.17
C VAL A 162 13.79 -8.11 -7.69
N ILE A 163 12.99 -9.08 -8.15
CA ILE A 163 13.05 -10.46 -7.66
C ILE A 163 14.41 -11.10 -7.91
N GLU A 164 14.91 -10.97 -9.15
CA GLU A 164 16.19 -11.52 -9.59
C GLU A 164 17.34 -10.90 -8.80
N HIS A 165 17.36 -9.57 -8.69
CA HIS A 165 18.40 -8.87 -7.92
C HIS A 165 18.39 -9.26 -6.42
N SER A 166 17.21 -9.59 -5.88
CA SER A 166 17.06 -9.92 -4.46
C SER A 166 17.37 -11.37 -4.13
N PHE A 167 17.08 -12.30 -5.05
CA PHE A 167 17.04 -13.73 -4.77
C PHE A 167 17.65 -14.64 -5.85
N GLY A 168 18.09 -14.09 -6.99
CA GLY A 168 18.63 -14.86 -8.12
C GLY A 168 20.03 -15.44 -7.89
N GLU A 169 20.80 -14.86 -6.98
CA GLU A 169 22.12 -15.36 -6.58
C GLU A 169 22.14 -15.70 -5.07
N GLU A 170 22.81 -16.79 -4.70
CA GLU A 170 22.75 -17.38 -3.35
C GLU A 170 23.22 -16.42 -2.24
N HIS A 171 24.35 -15.73 -2.43
CA HIS A 171 24.86 -14.78 -1.45
C HIS A 171 23.99 -13.53 -1.35
N LEU A 172 23.45 -13.04 -2.47
CA LEU A 172 22.51 -11.92 -2.48
C LEU A 172 21.18 -12.29 -1.82
N CYS A 173 20.67 -13.49 -2.07
CA CYS A 173 19.51 -14.06 -1.38
C CYS A 173 19.72 -14.06 0.13
N PHE A 174 20.85 -14.62 0.60
CA PHE A 174 21.21 -14.62 2.01
C PHE A 174 21.25 -13.21 2.60
N ARG A 175 21.92 -12.25 1.93
CA ARG A 175 21.97 -10.85 2.37
C ARG A 175 20.60 -10.17 2.37
N THR A 176 19.71 -10.56 1.47
CA THR A 176 18.32 -10.07 1.44
C THR A 176 17.56 -10.55 2.66
N LEU A 177 17.62 -11.84 2.98
CA LEU A 177 16.98 -12.36 4.19
C LEU A 177 17.58 -11.74 5.46
N GLN A 178 18.91 -11.63 5.52
CA GLN A 178 19.63 -11.03 6.65
C GLN A 178 19.17 -9.60 6.93
N ARG A 179 19.08 -8.74 5.91
CA ARG A 179 18.73 -7.32 6.11
C ARG A 179 17.28 -7.13 6.57
N PHE A 180 16.34 -7.95 6.07
CA PHE A 180 14.94 -7.89 6.51
C PHE A 180 14.83 -8.30 7.98
N THR A 181 15.49 -9.39 8.39
CA THR A 181 15.49 -9.86 9.78
C THR A 181 16.13 -8.83 10.72
N ALA A 182 17.33 -8.35 10.38
CA ALA A 182 18.07 -7.40 11.22
C ALA A 182 17.30 -6.08 11.42
N ALA A 183 16.83 -5.46 10.34
CA ALA A 183 16.15 -4.17 10.42
C ALA A 183 14.78 -4.26 11.14
N THR A 184 14.05 -5.37 10.96
CA THR A 184 12.78 -5.62 11.66
C THR A 184 12.98 -5.77 13.16
N LEU A 185 14.03 -6.48 13.56
CA LEU A 185 14.39 -6.67 14.96
C LEU A 185 14.87 -5.37 15.60
N GLU A 186 15.80 -4.67 14.94
CA GLU A 186 16.37 -3.42 15.44
C GLU A 186 15.30 -2.34 15.60
N HIS A 187 14.41 -2.14 14.62
CA HIS A 187 13.34 -1.13 14.71
C HIS A 187 12.46 -1.31 15.97
N GLY A 188 12.17 -2.55 16.34
CA GLY A 188 11.35 -2.86 17.53
C GLY A 188 12.05 -2.62 18.87
N MET A 189 13.38 -2.53 18.90
CA MET A 189 14.17 -2.29 20.11
C MET A 189 14.83 -0.90 20.15
N HIS A 190 15.01 -0.30 18.98
CA HIS A 190 15.69 0.98 18.78
C HIS A 190 14.89 1.80 17.74
N PRO A 191 13.72 2.33 18.12
CA PRO A 191 12.88 3.10 17.22
C PRO A 191 13.56 4.41 16.79
N PRO A 192 13.22 4.95 15.61
CA PRO A 192 13.77 6.22 15.15
C PRO A 192 13.31 7.39 16.03
N ILE A 193 14.02 8.51 15.94
CA ILE A 193 13.63 9.75 16.62
C ILE A 193 12.24 10.21 16.18
N SER A 194 11.45 10.70 17.14
CA SER A 194 10.18 11.34 16.82
C SER A 194 10.44 12.65 16.06
N PRO A 195 9.69 12.94 14.99
CA PRO A 195 9.87 14.16 14.23
C PRO A 195 9.47 15.39 15.06
N LYS A 196 10.30 16.43 15.01
CA LYS A 196 10.08 17.67 15.76
C LYS A 196 8.83 18.41 15.25
N PRO A 197 8.16 19.22 16.09
CA PRO A 197 6.97 19.98 15.68
C PRO A 197 7.19 20.84 14.43
N GLU A 198 8.34 21.51 14.33
CA GLU A 198 8.70 22.32 13.17
C GLU A 198 8.90 21.51 11.89
N TRP A 199 9.37 20.25 12.00
CA TRP A 199 9.50 19.35 10.85
C TRP A 199 8.14 18.87 10.37
N ARG A 200 7.24 18.51 11.30
CA ARG A 200 5.86 18.14 10.96
C ARG A 200 5.15 19.28 10.24
N LYS A 201 5.22 20.49 10.81
CA LYS A 201 4.61 21.69 10.21
C LYS A 201 5.14 21.95 8.80
N LEU A 202 6.47 21.89 8.61
CA LEU A 202 7.05 22.07 7.29
C LEU A 202 6.58 20.99 6.29
N MET A 203 6.51 19.73 6.72
CA MET A 203 6.00 18.64 5.88
C MET A 203 4.52 18.81 5.53
N ASP A 204 3.69 19.29 6.46
CA ASP A 204 2.28 19.63 6.20
C ASP A 204 2.17 20.74 5.13
N ASP A 205 2.94 21.82 5.27
CA ASP A 205 2.95 22.94 4.32
C ASP A 205 3.43 22.50 2.92
N MET A 206 4.51 21.71 2.86
CA MET A 206 5.06 21.16 1.62
C MET A 206 4.09 20.20 0.94
N ALA A 207 3.37 19.37 1.70
CA ALA A 207 2.43 18.41 1.15
C ALA A 207 1.27 19.07 0.40
N VAL A 208 0.78 20.23 0.89
CA VAL A 208 -0.30 20.99 0.23
C VAL A 208 0.17 21.51 -1.13
N VAL A 209 1.31 22.19 -1.16
CA VAL A 209 1.87 22.77 -2.40
C VAL A 209 2.24 21.69 -3.40
N ALA A 210 2.86 20.59 -2.96
CA ALA A 210 3.22 19.47 -3.82
C ALA A 210 2.00 18.77 -4.44
N THR A 211 0.92 18.59 -3.67
CA THR A 211 -0.34 18.03 -4.20
C THR A 211 -0.98 18.97 -5.21
N GLU A 212 -0.99 20.28 -4.96
CA GLU A 212 -1.52 21.27 -5.89
C GLU A 212 -0.76 21.23 -7.21
N ALA A 213 0.57 21.31 -7.16
CA ALA A 213 1.44 21.29 -8.33
C ALA A 213 1.32 19.99 -9.13
N TYR A 214 1.25 18.84 -8.44
CA TYR A 214 1.05 17.55 -9.10
C TYR A 214 -0.31 17.49 -9.81
N ARG A 215 -1.40 17.86 -9.11
CA ARG A 215 -2.76 17.78 -9.65
C ARG A 215 -3.03 18.85 -10.71
N SER A 216 -2.38 20.02 -10.65
CA SER A 216 -2.52 21.05 -11.69
C SER A 216 -2.07 20.55 -13.05
N VAL A 217 -1.00 19.73 -13.09
CA VAL A 217 -0.50 19.11 -14.31
C VAL A 217 -1.25 17.82 -14.65
N VAL A 218 -1.35 16.86 -13.72
CA VAL A 218 -1.81 15.50 -14.03
C VAL A 218 -3.33 15.39 -14.12
N VAL A 219 -4.06 16.26 -13.41
CA VAL A 219 -5.53 16.20 -13.28
C VAL A 219 -6.21 17.39 -13.96
N LYS A 220 -5.71 18.63 -13.74
CA LYS A 220 -6.40 19.84 -14.22
C LYS A 220 -6.04 20.22 -15.67
N GLU A 221 -4.83 19.94 -16.16
CA GLU A 221 -4.42 20.28 -17.53
C GLU A 221 -5.11 19.35 -18.55
N PRO A 222 -6.00 19.85 -19.42
CA PRO A 222 -6.82 19.01 -20.30
C PRO A 222 -6.00 18.25 -21.35
N ARG A 223 -4.85 18.78 -21.77
CA ARG A 223 -3.98 18.15 -22.78
C ARG A 223 -3.03 17.11 -22.20
N PHE A 224 -3.00 16.94 -20.88
CA PHE A 224 -2.06 16.04 -20.23
C PHE A 224 -2.16 14.59 -20.73
N VAL A 225 -3.39 14.08 -20.88
CA VAL A 225 -3.61 12.69 -21.33
C VAL A 225 -3.14 12.47 -22.76
N GLU A 226 -3.33 13.47 -23.64
CA GLU A 226 -2.85 13.44 -25.02
C GLU A 226 -1.32 13.43 -25.06
N TYR A 227 -0.69 14.34 -24.31
CA TYR A 227 0.76 14.38 -24.16
C TYR A 227 1.31 13.06 -23.63
N PHE A 228 0.74 12.54 -22.53
CA PHE A 228 1.17 11.28 -21.92
C PHE A 228 1.16 10.10 -22.90
N ARG A 229 0.10 9.97 -23.71
CA ARG A 229 -0.01 8.88 -24.70
C ARG A 229 0.90 9.07 -25.91
N SER A 230 1.31 10.29 -26.20
CA SER A 230 2.19 10.60 -27.33
C SER A 230 3.66 10.51 -26.93
N ALA A 231 3.98 10.92 -25.69
CA ALA A 231 5.34 10.99 -25.16
C ALA A 231 5.79 9.67 -24.53
N THR A 232 4.88 8.72 -24.27
CA THR A 232 5.19 7.44 -23.61
C THR A 232 4.53 6.26 -24.33
N PRO A 233 5.06 5.02 -24.18
CA PRO A 233 4.49 3.84 -24.82
C PRO A 233 3.28 3.26 -24.06
N GLU A 234 2.46 4.08 -23.37
CA GLU A 234 1.30 3.59 -22.60
C GLU A 234 0.28 2.86 -23.48
N THR A 235 0.00 3.41 -24.66
CA THR A 235 -1.01 2.84 -25.56
C THR A 235 -0.55 1.50 -26.10
N GLU A 236 0.71 1.40 -26.51
CA GLU A 236 1.34 0.20 -27.04
C GLU A 236 1.45 -0.87 -25.96
N TYR A 237 1.88 -0.51 -24.74
CA TYR A 237 1.95 -1.43 -23.61
C TYR A 237 0.59 -2.08 -23.31
N GLY A 238 -0.51 -1.31 -23.40
CA GLY A 238 -1.85 -1.84 -23.19
C GLY A 238 -2.39 -2.72 -24.32
N ARG A 239 -1.81 -2.64 -25.53
CA ARG A 239 -2.22 -3.40 -26.72
C ARG A 239 -1.36 -4.63 -26.97
N MET A 240 -0.10 -4.59 -26.55
CA MET A 240 0.86 -5.68 -26.73
C MET A 240 0.70 -6.78 -25.67
N ASN A 241 1.16 -7.98 -26.02
CA ASN A 241 1.11 -9.15 -25.15
C ASN A 241 2.25 -9.15 -24.09
N ILE A 242 2.33 -8.08 -23.30
CA ILE A 242 3.36 -7.88 -22.27
C ILE A 242 2.76 -8.03 -20.87
N GLY A 243 1.63 -7.35 -20.61
CA GLY A 243 0.95 -7.39 -19.32
C GLY A 243 -0.22 -8.37 -19.31
N SER A 244 -0.40 -9.12 -18.23
CA SER A 244 -1.56 -10.02 -18.05
C SER A 244 -2.86 -9.31 -17.63
N ARG A 245 -2.81 -8.00 -17.35
CA ARG A 245 -3.92 -7.22 -16.80
C ARG A 245 -4.27 -6.04 -17.69
N PRO A 246 -5.56 -5.66 -17.81
CA PRO A 246 -5.96 -4.41 -18.45
C PRO A 246 -5.32 -3.20 -17.78
N ALA A 247 -4.74 -2.30 -18.58
CA ALA A 247 -4.03 -1.11 -18.09
C ALA A 247 -4.95 -0.10 -17.36
N LYS A 248 -6.23 -0.06 -17.72
CA LYS A 248 -7.25 0.86 -17.17
C LYS A 248 -8.41 0.11 -16.54
N ARG A 249 -9.04 0.70 -15.52
CA ARG A 249 -10.28 0.19 -14.92
C ARG A 249 -11.51 0.47 -15.78
N ARG A 250 -11.54 1.60 -16.51
CA ARG A 250 -12.61 2.00 -17.44
C ARG A 250 -12.03 2.77 -18.64
N PRO A 251 -12.49 2.55 -19.87
CA PRO A 251 -12.11 3.38 -21.02
C PRO A 251 -12.52 4.85 -20.83
N GLY A 252 -11.70 5.79 -21.31
CA GLY A 252 -12.05 7.22 -21.39
C GLY A 252 -11.92 8.05 -20.10
N GLY A 253 -11.65 7.46 -18.93
CA GLY A 253 -11.62 8.20 -17.66
C GLY A 253 -10.26 8.78 -17.25
N GLY A 254 -9.45 9.25 -18.21
CA GLY A 254 -8.16 9.91 -17.92
C GLY A 254 -7.19 9.10 -17.04
N ILE A 255 -6.33 9.80 -16.28
CA ILE A 255 -5.31 9.19 -15.40
C ILE A 255 -5.92 8.53 -14.15
N THR A 256 -7.10 8.97 -13.71
CA THR A 256 -7.78 8.39 -12.53
C THR A 256 -8.17 6.93 -12.75
N THR A 257 -8.52 6.56 -13.99
CA THR A 257 -8.82 5.18 -14.38
C THR A 257 -7.59 4.33 -14.70
N LEU A 258 -6.42 4.94 -14.89
CA LEU A 258 -5.15 4.23 -15.13
C LEU A 258 -4.65 3.58 -13.84
N ARG A 259 -4.20 2.32 -13.95
CA ARG A 259 -3.57 1.61 -12.82
C ARG A 259 -2.17 2.16 -12.56
N ALA A 260 -1.68 2.05 -11.32
CA ALA A 260 -0.35 2.53 -10.95
C ALA A 260 0.81 1.86 -11.71
N ILE A 261 0.67 0.59 -12.10
CA ILE A 261 1.72 -0.14 -12.84
C ILE A 261 1.97 0.48 -14.22
N PRO A 262 0.98 0.55 -15.15
CA PRO A 262 1.14 1.26 -16.41
C PRO A 262 1.64 2.70 -16.24
N TRP A 263 1.13 3.42 -15.22
CA TRP A 263 1.52 4.81 -14.96
C TRP A 263 3.03 4.95 -14.77
N ILE A 264 3.60 4.20 -13.83
CA ILE A 264 5.04 4.27 -13.54
C ILE A 264 5.85 3.65 -14.69
N PHE A 265 5.39 2.54 -15.25
CA PHE A 265 6.07 1.82 -16.33
C PHE A 265 6.30 2.71 -17.56
N SER A 266 5.24 3.36 -18.05
CA SER A 266 5.30 4.19 -19.26
C SER A 266 6.29 5.34 -19.15
N TRP A 267 6.32 6.06 -18.03
CA TRP A 267 7.31 7.12 -17.78
C TRP A 267 8.72 6.62 -17.50
N THR A 268 8.86 5.37 -17.06
CA THR A 268 10.16 4.74 -16.85
C THR A 268 10.81 4.37 -18.18
N GLN A 269 10.03 3.88 -19.14
CA GLN A 269 10.53 3.57 -20.50
C GLN A 269 11.16 4.79 -21.19
N THR A 270 10.60 5.98 -20.95
CA THR A 270 11.08 7.23 -21.56
C THR A 270 12.16 7.93 -20.75
N ARG A 271 12.60 7.34 -19.63
CA ARG A 271 13.62 7.89 -18.73
C ARG A 271 13.27 9.25 -18.12
N PHE A 272 12.00 9.67 -18.20
CA PHE A 272 11.55 10.96 -17.69
C PHE A 272 11.10 10.89 -16.23
N HIS A 273 10.58 9.75 -15.78
CA HIS A 273 10.25 9.48 -14.38
C HIS A 273 9.32 10.48 -13.69
N LEU A 274 8.48 11.22 -14.44
CA LEU A 274 7.52 12.21 -13.93
C LEU A 274 6.71 11.79 -12.68
N PRO A 275 6.25 10.53 -12.52
CA PRO A 275 5.49 10.10 -11.34
C PRO A 275 6.25 10.06 -10.02
N VAL A 276 7.57 10.21 -10.02
CA VAL A 276 8.47 9.94 -8.88
C VAL A 276 9.01 11.23 -8.28
#